data_AF-A0A959IA82-F1
#
_entry.id   AF-A0A959IA82-F1
#
_cell.length_a   1.000
_cell.length_b   1.000
_cell.length_c   1.000
_cell.angle_alpha   90.00
_cell.angle_beta   90.00
_cell.angle_gamma   90.00
#
_symmetry.space_group_name_H-M   'P 1'
#
loop_
_entity.id
_entity.type
_entity.pdbx_description
1 polymer ?
#
loop_
_entity_poly.entity_id
_entity_poly.type
_entity_poly.pdbx_seq_one_letter_code
_entity_poly.pdbx_strand_id
1 'polypeptide(L)'
;GNQKELFGKPLGLIFATSYSRNFSAYSGGEYGIFELTGPVATTDKLTSQLELEENKGADEVLWGAMLSSSYKLSGNHKIGLTLMHNQSGALETRYLEGRKNRDDPDDLFVTRTWAYKQRSLSTGQLRGKHVLSGLNNFEINWQSSYSLSMQDEPDLRYFTMRQRPSGNYIIKLSSDNVPNRFYRNMEQYNFDNKLDFTLPFKQWSGQSSA
;
A
#
# COMPACT_ATOMS: atom_id res chain seq x y z
N GLY A 1 -19.52 7.65 -19.12
CA GLY A 1 -20.08 8.53 -18.07
C GLY A 1 -21.34 9.16 -18.60
N ASN A 2 -22.38 9.29 -17.78
CA ASN A 2 -23.68 9.78 -18.22
C ASN A 2 -23.85 11.24 -17.77
N GLN A 3 -24.39 12.08 -18.64
CA GLN A 3 -24.84 13.43 -18.31
C GLN A 3 -26.35 13.40 -18.09
N LYS A 4 -26.81 13.90 -16.95
CA LYS A 4 -28.24 14.10 -16.65
C LYS A 4 -28.47 15.55 -16.26
N GLU A 5 -29.70 16.02 -16.41
CA GLU A 5 -30.10 17.31 -15.85
C GLU A 5 -30.61 17.13 -14.42
N LEU A 6 -30.10 17.94 -13.50
CA LEU A 6 -30.58 18.03 -12.12
C LEU A 6 -30.85 19.51 -11.83
N PHE A 7 -32.07 19.85 -11.41
CA PHE A 7 -32.52 21.24 -11.21
C PHE A 7 -32.30 22.16 -12.43
N GLY A 8 -32.47 21.64 -13.64
CA GLY A 8 -32.26 22.39 -14.89
C GLY A 8 -30.80 22.71 -15.20
N LYS A 9 -29.85 22.03 -14.55
CA LYS A 9 -28.41 22.20 -14.77
C LYS A 9 -27.73 20.86 -15.09
N PRO A 10 -26.68 20.87 -15.94
CA PRO A 10 -25.94 19.65 -16.26
C PRO A 10 -25.19 19.05 -15.07
N LEU A 11 -25.44 17.78 -14.82
CA LEU A 11 -24.71 16.92 -13.89
C LEU A 11 -24.05 15.77 -14.67
N GLY A 12 -22.73 15.69 -14.62
CA GLY A 12 -21.97 14.53 -15.09
C GLY A 12 -21.73 13.55 -13.96
N LEU A 13 -21.90 12.26 -14.24
CA LEU A 13 -21.66 11.17 -13.29
C LEU A 13 -20.85 10.03 -13.92
N ILE A 14 -19.83 9.58 -13.20
CA ILE A 14 -19.02 8.40 -13.53
C ILE A 14 -18.97 7.52 -12.30
N PHE A 15 -19.29 6.25 -12.47
CA PHE A 15 -19.08 5.21 -11.48
C PHE A 15 -18.22 4.12 -12.10
N ALA A 16 -17.24 3.62 -11.36
CA ALA A 16 -16.37 2.53 -11.77
C ALA A 16 -16.10 1.62 -10.58
N THR A 17 -15.96 0.32 -10.86
CA THR A 17 -15.53 -0.68 -9.87
C THR A 17 -14.54 -1.63 -10.53
N SER A 18 -13.64 -2.18 -9.74
CA SER A 18 -12.67 -3.18 -10.16
C SER A 18 -12.56 -4.28 -9.11
N TYR A 19 -12.22 -5.48 -9.56
CA TYR A 19 -11.91 -6.62 -8.72
C TYR A 19 -10.82 -7.43 -9.42
N SER A 20 -9.82 -7.85 -8.66
CA SER A 20 -8.83 -8.82 -9.09
C SER A 20 -8.47 -9.76 -7.95
N ARG A 21 -8.12 -10.99 -8.31
CA ARG A 21 -7.55 -11.97 -7.41
C ARG A 21 -6.37 -12.63 -8.10
N ASN A 22 -5.24 -12.71 -7.41
CA ASN A 22 -4.01 -13.26 -7.93
C ASN A 22 -3.42 -14.26 -6.95
N PHE A 23 -2.84 -15.33 -7.49
CA PHE A 23 -2.13 -16.34 -6.70
C PHE A 23 -0.69 -16.40 -7.19
N SER A 24 0.25 -16.48 -6.26
CA SER A 24 1.67 -16.66 -6.58
C SER A 24 2.30 -17.65 -5.62
N ALA A 25 3.27 -18.40 -6.11
CA ALA A 25 4.06 -19.31 -5.30
C ALA A 25 5.44 -19.53 -5.91
N TYR A 26 6.42 -19.83 -5.07
CA TYR A 26 7.71 -20.36 -5.49
C TYR A 26 8.25 -21.37 -4.47
N SER A 27 9.19 -22.17 -4.95
CA SER A 27 9.94 -23.14 -4.14
C SER A 27 11.43 -23.03 -4.41
N GLY A 28 12.25 -23.41 -3.43
CA GLY A 28 13.70 -23.36 -3.56
C GLY A 28 14.27 -21.94 -3.53
N GLY A 29 13.61 -21.00 -2.85
CA GLY A 29 14.19 -19.69 -2.56
C GLY A 29 15.28 -19.81 -1.49
N GLU A 30 16.26 -18.90 -1.49
CA GLU A 30 17.32 -18.89 -0.49
C GLU A 30 17.14 -17.70 0.47
N TYR A 31 17.19 -17.97 1.77
CA TYR A 31 17.19 -16.95 2.82
C TYR A 31 18.40 -17.16 3.72
N GLY A 32 19.27 -16.15 3.82
CA GLY A 32 20.47 -16.23 4.63
C GLY A 32 20.77 -15.00 5.46
N ILE A 33 21.46 -15.21 6.57
CA ILE A 33 22.06 -14.15 7.39
C ILE A 33 23.55 -14.40 7.40
N PHE A 34 24.32 -13.40 6.95
CA PHE A 34 25.78 -13.46 6.88
C PHE A 34 26.37 -12.34 7.73
N GLU A 35 27.35 -12.68 8.56
CA GLU A 35 28.00 -11.74 9.49
C GLU A 35 29.52 -11.75 9.28
N LEU A 36 30.15 -10.59 9.45
CA LEU A 36 31.61 -10.50 9.50
C LEU A 36 32.08 -10.88 10.90
N THR A 37 32.65 -12.07 11.06
CA THR A 37 33.07 -12.60 12.37
C THR A 37 34.56 -12.38 12.68
N GLY A 38 35.32 -11.79 11.75
CA GLY A 38 36.76 -11.50 11.90
C GLY A 38 37.09 -10.00 11.73
N PRO A 39 38.37 -9.60 11.93
CA PRO A 39 38.79 -8.21 11.73
C PRO A 39 38.58 -7.75 10.29
N VAL A 40 38.02 -6.55 10.12
CA VAL A 40 37.72 -5.94 8.80
C VAL A 40 38.96 -5.89 7.90
N ALA A 41 40.15 -5.68 8.49
CA ALA A 41 41.39 -5.55 7.75
C ALA A 41 41.89 -6.85 7.11
N THR A 42 41.44 -8.02 7.58
CA THR A 42 42.00 -9.33 7.18
C THR A 42 40.95 -10.35 6.75
N THR A 43 39.67 -9.96 6.71
CA THR A 43 38.56 -10.86 6.38
C THR A 43 37.91 -10.40 5.08
N ASP A 44 37.92 -11.26 4.07
CA ASP A 44 37.45 -11.00 2.70
C ASP A 44 36.09 -11.63 2.38
N LYS A 45 35.53 -12.42 3.31
CA LYS A 45 34.23 -13.08 3.17
C LYS A 45 33.39 -13.01 4.44
N LEU A 46 32.08 -13.02 4.26
CA LEU A 46 31.14 -13.12 5.38
C LEU A 46 30.97 -14.58 5.80
N THR A 47 30.77 -14.79 7.10
CA THR A 47 30.45 -16.08 7.67
C THR A 47 28.94 -16.25 7.71
N SER A 48 28.45 -17.35 7.15
CA SER A 48 27.03 -17.66 7.15
C SER A 48 26.53 -18.10 8.52
N GLN A 49 25.59 -17.36 9.10
CA GLN A 49 24.98 -17.63 10.40
C GLN A 49 23.64 -18.37 10.28
N LEU A 50 22.96 -18.19 9.15
CA LEU A 50 21.68 -18.79 8.83
C LEU A 50 21.61 -19.03 7.33
N GLU A 51 21.21 -20.23 6.92
CA GLU A 51 20.97 -20.61 5.52
C GLU A 51 19.73 -21.48 5.47
N LEU A 52 18.66 -20.95 4.89
CA LEU A 52 17.38 -21.62 4.79
C LEU A 52 16.94 -21.67 3.32
N GLU A 53 16.40 -22.82 2.93
CA GLU A 53 15.56 -22.94 1.75
C GLU A 53 14.15 -22.46 2.10
N GLU A 54 13.52 -21.74 1.18
CA GLU A 54 12.22 -21.13 1.35
C GLU A 54 11.22 -21.58 0.28
N ASN A 55 10.05 -21.99 0.77
CA ASN A 55 8.84 -22.16 -0.02
C ASN A 55 7.80 -21.12 0.43
N LYS A 56 7.21 -20.40 -0.53
CA LYS A 56 6.27 -19.32 -0.26
C LYS A 56 5.07 -19.38 -1.18
N GLY A 57 3.90 -19.10 -0.63
CA GLY A 57 2.65 -18.93 -1.36
C GLY A 57 1.90 -17.67 -0.91
N ALA A 58 1.20 -17.03 -1.84
CA ALA A 58 0.37 -15.86 -1.57
C ALA A 58 -0.93 -15.88 -2.38
N ASP A 59 -2.01 -15.42 -1.75
CA ASP A 59 -3.33 -15.13 -2.34
C ASP A 59 -3.66 -13.67 -2.06
N GLU A 60 -3.75 -12.87 -3.12
CA GLU A 60 -4.02 -11.44 -3.04
C GLU A 60 -5.36 -11.12 -3.73
N VAL A 61 -6.24 -10.45 -2.99
CA VAL A 61 -7.50 -9.90 -3.51
C VAL A 61 -7.40 -8.39 -3.45
N LEU A 62 -7.74 -7.72 -4.54
CA LEU A 62 -7.84 -6.27 -4.64
C LEU A 62 -9.20 -5.91 -5.22
N TRP A 63 -9.89 -4.95 -4.61
CA TRP A 63 -11.06 -4.35 -5.22
C TRP A 63 -11.09 -2.85 -5.00
N GLY A 64 -11.75 -2.15 -5.91
CA GLY A 64 -11.87 -0.71 -5.87
C GLY A 64 -13.23 -0.23 -6.34
N ALA A 65 -13.61 0.95 -5.86
CA ALA A 65 -14.77 1.67 -6.32
C ALA A 65 -14.44 3.16 -6.43
N MET A 66 -14.95 3.80 -7.47
CA MET A 66 -14.82 5.23 -7.69
C MET A 66 -16.15 5.82 -8.12
N LEU A 67 -16.51 6.95 -7.51
CA LEU A 67 -17.62 7.80 -7.92
C LEU A 67 -17.06 9.19 -8.21
N SER A 68 -17.28 9.70 -9.41
CA SER A 68 -16.94 11.08 -9.75
C SER A 68 -18.17 11.80 -10.29
N SER A 69 -18.47 12.96 -9.71
CA SER A 69 -19.56 13.82 -10.12
C SER A 69 -19.05 15.22 -10.44
N SER A 70 -19.75 15.88 -11.34
CA SER A 70 -19.41 17.22 -11.82
C SER A 70 -20.69 17.98 -12.11
N TYR A 71 -20.97 19.02 -11.34
CA TYR A 71 -22.18 19.82 -11.45
C TYR A 71 -21.86 21.24 -11.94
N LYS A 72 -22.54 21.68 -13.00
CA LYS A 72 -22.44 23.06 -13.49
C LYS A 72 -23.44 23.94 -12.75
N LEU A 73 -22.97 24.80 -11.84
CA LEU A 73 -23.80 25.77 -11.13
C LEU A 73 -24.33 26.84 -12.11
N SER A 74 -23.46 27.31 -13.01
CA SER A 74 -23.79 28.25 -14.10
C SER A 74 -22.88 27.98 -15.31
N GLY A 75 -22.97 28.80 -16.37
CA GLY A 75 -22.03 28.74 -17.48
C GLY A 75 -20.56 28.94 -17.08
N ASN A 76 -20.33 29.62 -15.95
CA ASN A 76 -19.00 30.04 -15.49
C ASN A 76 -18.53 29.35 -14.21
N HIS A 77 -19.39 28.55 -13.58
CA HIS A 77 -19.12 27.95 -12.27
C HIS A 77 -19.42 26.46 -12.28
N LYS A 78 -18.45 25.67 -11.84
CA LYS A 78 -18.56 24.21 -11.76
C LYS A 78 -17.94 23.71 -10.47
N ILE A 79 -18.61 22.75 -9.85
CA ILE A 79 -18.10 21.99 -8.72
C ILE A 79 -18.01 20.52 -9.10
N GLY A 80 -17.10 19.78 -8.46
CA GLY A 80 -16.99 18.35 -8.65
C GLY A 80 -16.58 17.65 -7.36
N LEU A 81 -17.08 16.43 -7.21
CA LEU A 81 -16.76 15.53 -6.11
C LEU A 81 -16.21 14.24 -6.69
N THR A 82 -15.08 13.78 -6.20
CA THR A 82 -14.55 12.44 -6.49
C THR A 82 -14.38 11.69 -5.18
N LEU A 83 -15.00 10.52 -5.09
CA LEU A 83 -14.85 9.58 -4.00
C LEU A 83 -14.18 8.32 -4.57
N MET A 84 -13.18 7.80 -3.87
CA MET A 84 -12.50 6.57 -4.24
C MET A 84 -12.26 5.73 -2.99
N HIS A 85 -12.42 4.42 -3.13
CA HIS A 85 -12.04 3.45 -2.12
C HIS A 85 -11.31 2.30 -2.81
N ASN A 86 -10.15 1.93 -2.28
CA ASN A 86 -9.42 0.73 -2.68
C ASN A 86 -9.18 -0.12 -1.44
N GLN A 87 -9.35 -1.42 -1.58
CA GLN A 87 -9.15 -2.41 -0.53
C GLN A 87 -8.34 -3.58 -1.08
N SER A 88 -7.26 -3.95 -0.39
CA SER A 88 -6.53 -5.17 -0.64
C SER A 88 -6.48 -6.07 0.58
N GLY A 89 -6.43 -7.38 0.33
CA GLY A 89 -6.20 -8.42 1.32
C GLY A 89 -5.19 -9.40 0.76
N ALA A 90 -4.15 -9.70 1.53
CA ALA A 90 -3.11 -10.65 1.17
C ALA A 90 -2.97 -11.71 2.27
N LEU A 91 -3.19 -12.96 1.89
CA LEU A 91 -2.82 -14.13 2.69
C LEU A 91 -1.47 -14.63 2.20
N GLU A 92 -0.52 -14.78 3.12
CA GLU A 92 0.82 -15.27 2.83
C GLU A 92 1.16 -16.44 3.76
N THR A 93 1.72 -17.48 3.17
CA THR A 93 2.27 -18.63 3.89
C THR A 93 3.72 -18.83 3.49
N ARG A 94 4.60 -18.97 4.48
CA ARG A 94 6.03 -19.23 4.24
C ARG A 94 6.48 -20.44 5.06
N TYR A 95 7.27 -21.28 4.44
CA TYR A 95 7.97 -22.39 5.07
C TYR A 95 9.46 -22.21 4.78
N LEU A 96 10.27 -22.16 5.84
CA LEU A 96 11.71 -22.08 5.72
C LEU A 96 12.34 -23.21 6.52
N GLU A 97 13.33 -23.87 5.94
CA GLU A 97 14.13 -24.87 6.64
C GLU A 97 15.60 -24.84 6.24
N GLY A 98 16.48 -25.21 7.17
CA GLY A 98 17.92 -25.26 6.89
C GLY A 98 18.77 -25.16 8.14
N ARG A 99 19.95 -24.55 8.01
CA ARG A 99 20.95 -24.52 9.08
C ARG A 99 21.04 -23.15 9.73
N LYS A 100 21.05 -23.13 11.06
CA LYS A 100 21.38 -21.94 11.86
C LYS A 100 22.72 -22.16 12.55
N ASN A 101 23.79 -21.88 11.80
CA ASN A 101 25.19 -22.17 12.16
C ASN A 101 25.65 -21.53 13.47
N ARG A 102 25.02 -20.42 13.87
CA ARG A 102 25.36 -19.68 15.09
C ARG A 102 25.07 -20.44 16.40
N ASP A 103 24.13 -21.38 16.36
CA ASP A 103 23.64 -22.09 17.56
C ASP A 103 24.01 -23.59 17.51
N ASP A 104 23.02 -24.45 17.20
CA ASP A 104 23.22 -25.89 16.98
C ASP A 104 23.16 -26.14 15.47
N PRO A 105 24.31 -26.27 14.78
CA PRO A 105 24.34 -26.51 13.33
C PRO A 105 23.84 -27.92 12.93
N ASP A 106 23.83 -28.87 13.88
CA ASP A 106 23.38 -30.25 13.65
C ASP A 106 21.85 -30.37 13.65
N ASP A 107 21.14 -29.43 14.30
CA ASP A 107 19.68 -29.38 14.32
C ASP A 107 19.16 -28.63 13.09
N LEU A 108 18.21 -29.24 12.37
CA LEU A 108 17.51 -28.55 11.28
C LEU A 108 16.61 -27.45 11.88
N PHE A 109 16.87 -26.20 11.51
CA PHE A 109 16.03 -25.06 11.85
C PHE A 109 14.84 -25.02 10.91
N VAL A 110 13.63 -24.98 11.45
CA VAL A 110 12.39 -24.91 10.67
C VAL A 110 11.52 -23.77 11.20
N THR A 111 11.07 -22.87 10.32
CA THR A 111 10.11 -21.82 10.69
C THR A 111 8.98 -21.70 9.67
N ARG A 112 7.77 -21.49 10.19
CA ARG A 112 6.56 -21.31 9.40
C ARG A 112 5.94 -19.97 9.72
N THR A 113 5.52 -19.25 8.69
CA THR A 113 4.79 -17.99 8.84
C THR A 113 3.41 -18.13 8.21
N TRP A 114 2.38 -17.69 8.93
CA TRP A 114 1.05 -17.44 8.39
C TRP A 114 0.71 -15.98 8.65
N ALA A 115 0.43 -15.24 7.59
CA ALA A 115 0.19 -13.81 7.67
C ALA A 115 -1.03 -13.44 6.83
N TYR A 116 -2.02 -12.79 7.46
CA TYR A 116 -3.06 -12.08 6.75
C TYR A 116 -2.87 -10.58 6.95
N LYS A 117 -2.88 -9.83 5.84
CA LYS A 117 -2.69 -8.38 5.83
C LYS A 117 -3.74 -7.73 4.95
N GLN A 118 -4.49 -6.80 5.51
CA GLN A 118 -5.44 -5.97 4.78
C GLN A 118 -4.97 -4.52 4.73
N ARG A 119 -5.21 -3.86 3.60
CA ARG A 119 -4.97 -2.42 3.42
C ARG A 119 -6.16 -1.77 2.76
N SER A 120 -6.47 -0.55 3.19
CA SER A 120 -7.49 0.27 2.56
C SER A 120 -6.98 1.69 2.35
N LEU A 121 -7.41 2.31 1.25
CA LEU A 121 -7.23 3.73 1.00
C LEU A 121 -8.55 4.31 0.51
N SER A 122 -9.13 5.18 1.34
CA SER A 122 -10.32 5.95 1.00
C SER A 122 -9.93 7.41 0.76
N THR A 123 -10.40 8.00 -0.33
CA THR A 123 -10.17 9.42 -0.62
C THR A 123 -11.47 10.10 -1.01
N GLY A 124 -11.62 11.33 -0.53
CA GLY A 124 -12.67 12.26 -0.94
C GLY A 124 -12.03 13.55 -1.41
N GLN A 125 -12.38 14.01 -2.61
CA GLN A 125 -11.87 15.23 -3.19
C GLN A 125 -13.03 16.09 -3.67
N LEU A 126 -13.12 17.30 -3.13
CA LEU A 126 -14.01 18.35 -3.60
C LEU A 126 -13.18 19.38 -4.37
N ARG A 127 -13.70 19.81 -5.53
CA ARG A 127 -13.06 20.84 -6.36
C ARG A 127 -14.07 21.84 -6.88
N GLY A 128 -13.62 23.07 -7.06
CA GLY A 128 -14.40 24.13 -7.71
C GLY A 128 -13.57 24.87 -8.74
N LYS A 129 -14.22 25.21 -9.86
CA LYS A 129 -13.70 26.14 -10.87
C LYS A 129 -14.72 27.25 -11.06
N HIS A 130 -14.28 28.49 -10.88
CA HIS A 130 -15.10 29.68 -11.01
C HIS A 130 -14.44 30.67 -11.95
N VAL A 131 -15.19 31.14 -12.95
CA VAL A 131 -14.77 32.22 -13.85
C VAL A 131 -15.59 33.47 -13.52
N LEU A 132 -14.93 34.54 -13.10
CA LEU A 132 -15.57 35.82 -12.78
C LEU A 132 -15.51 36.72 -14.00
N SER A 133 -16.53 36.65 -14.87
CA SER A 133 -16.57 37.47 -16.10
C SER A 133 -16.53 38.97 -15.84
N GLY A 134 -17.03 39.44 -14.69
CA GLY A 134 -16.94 40.85 -14.27
C GLY A 134 -15.54 41.31 -13.88
N LEU A 135 -14.56 40.40 -13.76
CA LEU A 135 -13.17 40.68 -13.41
C LEU A 135 -12.22 40.18 -14.51
N ASN A 136 -12.49 40.55 -15.76
CA ASN A 136 -11.68 40.16 -16.92
C ASN A 136 -11.49 38.63 -17.05
N ASN A 137 -12.55 37.86 -16.78
CA ASN A 137 -12.53 36.40 -16.73
C ASN A 137 -11.50 35.82 -15.75
N PHE A 138 -11.28 36.48 -14.61
CA PHE A 138 -10.47 35.95 -13.52
C PHE A 138 -10.96 34.55 -13.12
N GLU A 139 -10.04 33.57 -13.13
CA GLU A 139 -10.34 32.21 -12.74
C GLU A 139 -9.87 31.94 -11.31
N ILE A 140 -10.71 31.25 -10.56
CA ILE A 140 -10.41 30.71 -9.23
C ILE A 140 -10.63 29.20 -9.31
N ASN A 141 -9.56 28.44 -9.08
CA ASN A 141 -9.63 26.99 -8.93
C ASN A 141 -9.24 26.62 -7.51
N TRP A 142 -10.04 25.76 -6.88
CA TRP A 142 -9.73 25.28 -5.55
C TRP A 142 -10.00 23.78 -5.46
N GLN A 143 -9.26 23.13 -4.57
CA GLN A 143 -9.42 21.71 -4.28
C GLN A 143 -9.19 21.48 -2.79
N SER A 144 -10.07 20.69 -2.18
CA SER A 144 -9.92 20.18 -0.82
C SER A 144 -10.01 18.66 -0.88
N SER A 145 -9.04 17.97 -0.28
CA SER A 145 -8.93 16.51 -0.33
C SER A 145 -8.72 15.96 1.07
N TYR A 146 -9.38 14.85 1.37
CA TYR A 146 -9.18 14.08 2.58
C TYR A 146 -8.89 12.63 2.22
N SER A 147 -7.93 12.01 2.90
CA SER A 147 -7.64 10.60 2.73
C SER A 147 -7.49 9.88 4.07
N LEU A 148 -7.97 8.63 4.08
CA LEU A 148 -7.83 7.68 5.17
C LEU A 148 -7.13 6.43 4.62
N SER A 149 -5.93 6.15 5.13
CA SER A 149 -5.19 4.92 4.89
C SER A 149 -5.26 4.03 6.12
N MET A 150 -5.60 2.76 5.95
CA MET A 150 -5.63 1.78 7.04
C MET A 150 -4.84 0.54 6.65
N GLN A 151 -4.11 -0.04 7.61
CA GLN A 151 -3.50 -1.35 7.48
C GLN A 151 -3.81 -2.17 8.72
N ASP A 152 -4.26 -3.40 8.55
CA ASP A 152 -4.51 -4.33 9.64
C ASP A 152 -3.94 -5.72 9.35
N GLU A 153 -3.28 -6.28 10.36
CA GLU A 153 -2.71 -7.63 10.40
C GLU A 153 -3.22 -8.29 11.68
N PRO A 154 -4.42 -8.87 11.65
CA PRO A 154 -5.09 -9.38 12.84
C PRO A 154 -4.57 -10.77 13.24
N ASP A 155 -3.66 -11.37 12.47
CA ASP A 155 -3.29 -12.77 12.69
C ASP A 155 -1.93 -13.14 12.10
N LEU A 156 -0.88 -12.39 12.45
CA LEU A 156 0.48 -12.73 12.04
C LEU A 156 1.06 -13.75 13.01
N ARG A 157 1.35 -14.97 12.53
CA ARG A 157 1.88 -16.06 13.35
C ARG A 157 3.22 -16.52 12.84
N TYR A 158 4.16 -16.75 13.75
CA TYR A 158 5.40 -17.46 13.47
C TYR A 158 5.49 -18.71 14.32
N PHE A 159 5.92 -19.81 13.73
CA PHE A 159 6.13 -21.09 14.39
C PHE A 159 7.53 -21.59 14.07
N THR A 160 8.46 -21.41 15.00
CA THR A 160 9.85 -21.86 14.86
C THR A 160 10.09 -23.09 15.74
N MET A 161 10.78 -24.07 15.17
CA MET A 161 11.14 -25.33 15.83
C MET A 161 12.50 -25.83 15.31
N ARG A 162 13.10 -26.74 16.07
CA ARG A 162 14.27 -27.53 15.65
C ARG A 162 13.88 -28.96 15.45
N GLN A 163 14.43 -29.60 14.42
CA GLN A 163 14.44 -31.06 14.31
C GLN A 163 15.83 -31.57 14.64
N ARG A 164 15.92 -32.39 15.69
CA ARG A 164 17.19 -33.03 16.05
C ARG A 164 17.55 -34.12 15.04
N PRO A 165 18.83 -34.56 14.97
CA PRO A 165 19.22 -35.73 14.17
C PRO A 165 18.43 -37.01 14.51
N SER A 166 17.89 -37.12 15.73
CA SER A 166 17.00 -38.23 16.14
C SER A 166 15.60 -38.17 15.51
N GLY A 167 15.27 -37.13 14.74
CA GLY A 167 13.97 -36.91 14.08
C GLY A 167 12.94 -36.18 14.94
N ASN A 168 13.19 -36.00 16.23
CA ASN A 168 12.26 -35.33 17.15
C ASN A 168 12.25 -33.80 16.95
N TYR A 169 11.05 -33.21 16.95
CA TYR A 169 10.87 -31.76 16.93
C TYR A 169 10.84 -31.18 18.34
N ILE A 170 11.56 -30.08 18.55
CA ILE A 170 11.59 -29.35 19.82
C ILE A 170 11.41 -27.84 19.59
N ILE A 171 10.88 -27.15 20.58
CA ILE A 171 10.96 -25.69 20.66
C ILE A 171 12.21 -25.36 21.48
N LYS A 172 13.24 -24.80 20.84
CA LYS A 172 14.50 -24.46 21.51
C LYS A 172 14.42 -23.06 22.12
N LEU A 173 13.86 -22.99 23.33
CA LEU A 173 13.66 -21.75 24.11
C LEU A 173 14.94 -20.92 24.35
N SER A 174 16.12 -21.54 24.34
CA SER A 174 17.38 -20.87 24.65
C SER A 174 17.94 -20.02 23.51
N SER A 175 17.56 -20.26 22.26
CA SER A 175 18.15 -19.57 21.11
C SER A 175 17.20 -19.23 19.96
N ASP A 176 15.96 -19.73 19.98
CA ASP A 176 14.96 -19.46 18.95
C ASP A 176 13.73 -18.75 19.53
N ASN A 177 13.08 -17.94 18.71
CA ASN A 177 11.80 -17.35 19.07
C ASN A 177 10.75 -18.45 19.23
N VAL A 178 10.09 -18.49 20.38
CA VAL A 178 8.94 -19.37 20.59
C VAL A 178 7.80 -19.01 19.64
N PRO A 179 6.89 -19.96 19.31
CA PRO A 179 5.70 -19.65 18.56
C PRO A 179 4.97 -18.43 19.11
N ASN A 180 4.73 -17.44 18.25
CA ASN A 180 4.16 -16.17 18.65
C ASN A 180 3.08 -15.72 17.66
N ARG A 181 2.23 -14.82 18.15
CA ARG A 181 1.12 -14.25 17.40
C ARG A 181 1.09 -12.75 17.64
N PHE A 182 1.13 -12.00 16.56
CA PHE A 182 1.12 -10.54 16.57
C PHE A 182 -0.16 -10.01 15.94
N TYR A 183 -0.56 -8.85 16.43
CA TYR A 183 -1.67 -8.06 15.91
C TYR A 183 -1.13 -6.66 15.63
N ARG A 184 -1.34 -6.13 14.42
CA ARG A 184 -0.89 -4.78 14.07
C ARG A 184 -2.00 -4.04 13.33
N ASN A 185 -2.32 -2.85 13.83
CA ASN A 185 -3.21 -1.90 13.17
C ASN A 185 -2.47 -0.56 12.98
N MET A 186 -2.72 0.09 11.86
CA MET A 186 -2.28 1.45 11.57
C MET A 186 -3.39 2.20 10.86
N GLU A 187 -3.65 3.42 11.31
CA GLU A 187 -4.52 4.38 10.65
C GLU A 187 -3.74 5.68 10.40
N GLN A 188 -3.91 6.24 9.21
CA GLN A 188 -3.32 7.51 8.84
C GLN A 188 -4.33 8.39 8.10
N TYR A 189 -4.37 9.64 8.51
CA TYR A 189 -5.27 10.66 7.99
C TYR A 189 -4.45 11.73 7.28
N ASN A 190 -4.92 12.23 6.12
CA ASN A 190 -4.34 13.39 5.46
C ASN A 190 -5.43 14.36 5.01
N PHE A 191 -5.14 15.65 5.09
CA PHE A 191 -6.03 16.71 4.62
C PHE A 191 -5.23 17.76 3.84
N ASP A 192 -5.57 17.93 2.56
CA ASP A 192 -4.84 18.79 1.63
C ASP A 192 -5.77 19.84 1.03
N ASN A 193 -5.30 21.08 0.92
CA ASN A 193 -6.04 22.16 0.28
C ASN A 193 -5.14 22.89 -0.72
N LYS A 194 -5.73 23.23 -1.86
CA LYS A 194 -5.06 23.98 -2.92
C LYS A 194 -5.98 25.09 -3.41
N LEU A 195 -5.40 26.26 -3.66
CA LEU A 195 -6.07 27.42 -4.21
C LEU A 195 -5.17 28.03 -5.29
N ASP A 196 -5.69 28.11 -6.50
CA ASP A 196 -5.02 28.66 -7.67
C ASP A 196 -5.83 29.82 -8.25
N PHE A 197 -5.15 30.88 -8.66
CA PHE A 197 -5.74 32.07 -9.26
C PHE A 197 -5.14 32.33 -10.63
N THR A 198 -5.96 32.73 -11.60
CA THR A 198 -5.51 33.06 -12.95
C THR A 198 -6.17 34.34 -13.41
N LEU A 199 -5.37 35.36 -13.73
CA LEU A 199 -5.84 36.62 -14.29
C LEU A 199 -5.34 36.77 -15.72
N PRO A 200 -6.23 36.66 -16.73
CA PRO A 200 -5.86 36.98 -18.11
C PRO A 200 -5.48 38.47 -18.19
N PHE A 201 -4.40 38.80 -18.90
CA PHE A 201 -4.07 40.19 -19.21
C PHE A 201 -3.52 40.30 -20.64
N LYS A 202 -3.64 41.49 -21.23
CA LYS A 202 -3.07 41.77 -22.55
C LYS A 202 -1.59 42.12 -22.40
N GLN A 203 -0.73 41.41 -23.11
CA GLN A 203 0.68 41.75 -23.21
C GLN A 203 0.88 42.95 -24.16
N TRP A 204 2.03 43.60 -24.05
CA TRP A 204 2.46 44.63 -24.98
C TRP A 204 2.48 44.01 -26.39
N SER A 205 2.01 44.75 -27.39
CA SER A 205 1.80 44.28 -28.78
C SER A 205 0.50 43.49 -29.04
N GLY A 206 -0.48 43.48 -28.11
CA GLY A 206 -1.82 42.94 -28.38
C GLY A 206 -1.96 41.42 -28.34
N GLN A 207 -0.91 40.71 -27.89
CA GLN A 207 -0.94 39.27 -27.63
C GLN A 207 -1.65 38.99 -26.29
N SER A 208 -2.46 37.93 -26.25
CA SER A 208 -3.11 37.49 -25.00
C SER A 208 -2.20 36.52 -24.26
N SER A 209 -2.15 36.57 -22.92
CA SER A 209 -1.39 35.60 -22.12
C SER A 209 -1.95 34.19 -22.30
N ALA A 210 -1.08 33.22 -22.58
CA ALA A 210 -1.42 31.79 -22.66
C ALA A 210 -1.82 31.19 -21.30
#